data_AF-A0A423I2Y8-F1
#
_entry.id   AF-A0A423I2Y8-F1
#
_cell.length_a   1.000
_cell.length_b   1.000
_cell.length_c   1.000
_cell.angle_alpha   90.00
_cell.angle_beta   90.00
_cell.angle_gamma   90.00
#
_symmetry.space_group_name_H-M   'P 1'
#
loop_
_entity.id
_entity.type
_entity.pdbx_description
1 polymer ?
#
loop_
_entity_poly.entity_id
_entity_poly.type
_entity_poly.pdbx_seq_one_letter_code
_entity_poly.pdbx_strand_id
1 'polypeptide(L)'
;MTFSIPVLPRFSPHEPDKAIIKLSNVGDFLIVRVPDPNDIPPNWDVYPILGADTEEPDWEGLAEPTGVWDDASDDMVKRMGIELLIPKAELEKYQNTEIELRYKFADESSLEPCSEPLRLYVEA
;
A
#
# COMPACT_ATOMS: atom_id res chain seq x y z
N MET A 1 4.69 15.47 6.48
CA MET A 1 4.41 14.21 7.20
C MET A 1 5.05 13.10 6.41
N THR A 2 5.83 12.23 7.04
CA THR A 2 6.43 11.06 6.39
C THR A 2 5.70 9.81 6.89
N PHE A 3 5.12 9.06 5.96
CA PHE A 3 4.42 7.81 6.29
C PHE A 3 5.38 6.63 6.14
N SER A 4 5.27 5.65 7.03
CA SER A 4 6.20 4.52 7.11
C SER A 4 6.11 3.61 5.88
N ILE A 5 7.19 2.87 5.62
CA ILE A 5 7.28 1.94 4.49
C ILE A 5 6.16 0.88 4.58
N PRO A 6 5.54 0.50 3.45
CA PRO A 6 4.54 -0.57 3.42
C PRO A 6 5.08 -1.90 3.98
N VAL A 7 4.23 -2.67 4.67
CA VAL A 7 4.62 -3.96 5.25
C VAL A 7 4.12 -5.11 4.38
N LEU A 8 4.98 -6.07 4.06
CA LEU A 8 4.60 -7.31 3.38
C LEU A 8 4.50 -8.46 4.40
N PRO A 9 3.33 -8.72 5.00
CA PRO A 9 3.20 -9.66 6.11
C PRO A 9 3.61 -11.10 5.74
N ARG A 10 3.47 -11.48 4.46
CA ARG A 10 3.85 -12.80 3.95
C ARG A 10 5.30 -12.94 3.50
N PHE A 11 6.01 -11.82 3.35
CA PHE A 11 7.39 -11.79 2.85
C PHE A 11 8.38 -11.28 3.91
N SER A 12 7.93 -11.22 5.16
CA SER A 12 8.76 -10.90 6.31
C SER A 12 9.49 -12.15 6.85
N PRO A 13 10.73 -12.03 7.36
CA PRO A 13 11.54 -10.81 7.40
C PRO A 13 12.20 -10.50 6.05
N HIS A 14 12.25 -9.21 5.71
CA HIS A 14 13.02 -8.66 4.59
C HIS A 14 13.86 -7.47 5.08
N GLU A 15 14.73 -6.91 4.23
CA GLU A 15 15.46 -5.68 4.58
C GLU A 15 14.47 -4.53 4.80
N PRO A 16 14.78 -3.53 5.65
CA PRO A 16 13.82 -2.50 6.05
C PRO A 16 13.15 -1.75 4.87
N ASP A 17 13.90 -1.57 3.79
CA ASP A 17 13.55 -0.78 2.62
C ASP A 17 13.61 -1.58 1.30
N LYS A 18 13.86 -2.89 1.39
CA LYS A 18 13.90 -3.79 0.24
C LYS A 18 13.28 -5.15 0.54
N ALA A 19 12.43 -5.60 -0.38
CA ALA A 19 11.82 -6.91 -0.35
C ALA A 19 12.03 -7.64 -1.69
N ILE A 20 12.28 -8.94 -1.61
CA ILE A 20 12.31 -9.84 -2.78
C ILE A 20 11.06 -10.69 -2.71
N ILE A 21 10.23 -10.64 -3.75
CA ILE A 21 9.04 -11.48 -3.87
C ILE A 21 9.23 -12.47 -5.00
N LYS A 22 8.92 -13.75 -4.74
CA LYS A 22 8.81 -14.77 -5.79
C LYS A 22 7.37 -14.82 -6.26
N LEU A 23 7.13 -14.62 -7.56
CA LEU A 23 5.77 -14.68 -8.14
C LEU A 23 5.10 -16.04 -7.87
N SER A 24 5.87 -17.12 -7.81
CA SER A 24 5.39 -18.46 -7.43
C SER A 24 4.85 -18.56 -5.99
N ASN A 25 5.31 -17.68 -5.08
CA ASN A 25 4.85 -17.59 -3.70
C ASN A 25 3.73 -16.56 -3.50
N VAL A 26 3.44 -15.74 -4.51
CA VAL A 26 2.28 -14.85 -4.53
C VAL A 26 1.07 -15.67 -4.97
N GLY A 27 -0.02 -15.61 -4.19
CA GLY A 27 -1.32 -16.15 -4.59
C GLY A 27 -1.96 -15.29 -5.67
N ASP A 28 -3.29 -15.11 -5.64
CA ASP A 28 -3.95 -14.21 -6.60
C ASP A 28 -3.57 -12.74 -6.38
N PHE A 29 -3.23 -12.37 -5.14
CA PHE A 29 -2.85 -11.02 -4.73
C PHE A 29 -1.63 -11.02 -3.81
N LEU A 30 -0.79 -10.00 -3.96
CA LEU A 30 0.14 -9.57 -2.93
C LEU A 30 -0.61 -8.70 -1.93
N ILE A 31 -0.51 -9.06 -0.66
CA ILE A 31 -1.11 -8.31 0.44
C ILE A 31 -0.08 -7.31 0.94
N VAL A 32 -0.45 -6.04 0.91
CA VAL A 32 0.34 -4.92 1.41
C VAL A 32 -0.38 -4.35 2.61
N ARG A 33 0.27 -4.31 3.77
CA ARG A 33 -0.29 -3.73 4.98
C ARG A 33 0.20 -2.30 5.16
N VAL A 34 -0.74 -1.38 5.36
CA VAL A 34 -0.44 -0.01 5.78
C VAL A 34 -0.08 -0.06 7.27
N PRO A 35 1.11 0.40 7.69
CA PRO A 35 1.45 0.52 9.10
C PRO A 35 0.39 1.35 9.82
N ASP A 36 -0.09 0.86 10.96
CA ASP A 36 -1.17 1.51 11.72
C ASP A 36 -0.83 2.99 11.95
N PRO A 37 -1.54 3.90 11.29
CA PRO A 37 -1.10 5.26 11.27
C PRO A 37 -1.70 6.00 12.45
N ASN A 38 -0.85 6.52 13.32
CA ASN A 38 -1.32 7.40 14.39
C ASN A 38 -1.97 8.68 13.83
N ASP A 39 -1.54 9.16 12.66
CA ASP A 39 -1.86 10.51 12.17
C ASP A 39 -2.84 10.60 10.98
N ILE A 40 -3.45 9.50 10.53
CA ILE A 40 -4.35 9.53 9.35
C ILE A 40 -5.79 9.92 9.71
N PRO A 41 -6.43 10.86 9.01
CA PRO A 41 -7.85 11.16 9.20
C PRO A 41 -8.74 9.98 8.78
N PRO A 42 -9.78 9.60 9.53
CA PRO A 42 -10.64 8.47 9.21
C PRO A 42 -11.57 8.70 8.00
N ASN A 43 -11.65 9.93 7.50
CA ASN A 43 -12.47 10.31 6.34
C ASN A 43 -11.70 10.27 5.01
N TRP A 44 -10.51 9.67 4.98
CA TRP A 44 -9.69 9.55 3.77
C TRP A 44 -9.74 8.13 3.22
N ASP A 45 -9.27 7.99 1.99
CA ASP A 45 -9.01 6.69 1.38
C ASP A 45 -7.51 6.44 1.22
N VAL A 46 -7.12 5.17 1.11
CA VAL A 46 -5.74 4.74 0.87
C VAL A 46 -5.69 3.65 -0.18
N TYR A 47 -4.72 3.74 -1.09
CA TYR A 47 -4.53 2.79 -2.18
C TYR A 47 -3.05 2.51 -2.40
N PRO A 48 -2.69 1.32 -2.94
CA PRO A 48 -1.31 1.01 -3.28
C PRO A 48 -0.95 1.59 -4.64
N ILE A 49 0.30 2.01 -4.81
CA ILE A 49 0.85 2.43 -6.10
C ILE A 49 2.15 1.70 -6.38
N LEU A 50 2.40 1.43 -7.65
CA LEU A 50 3.67 0.90 -8.16
C LEU A 50 4.29 1.88 -9.13
N GLY A 51 5.59 2.11 -8.99
CA GLY A 51 6.35 3.03 -9.84
C GLY A 51 7.11 4.07 -9.02
N ALA A 52 8.15 4.63 -9.64
CA ALA A 52 8.99 5.64 -8.98
C ALA A 52 8.35 7.05 -8.97
N ASP A 53 7.46 7.32 -9.92
CA ASP A 53 6.69 8.57 -9.98
C ASP A 53 5.43 8.44 -9.13
N THR A 54 5.25 9.34 -8.16
CA THR A 54 4.09 9.34 -7.27
C THR A 54 2.92 10.17 -7.79
N GLU A 55 3.15 11.04 -8.76
CA GLU A 55 2.12 11.83 -9.44
C GLU A 55 1.53 11.05 -10.62
N GLU A 56 2.38 10.33 -11.36
CA GLU A 56 2.00 9.46 -12.47
C GLU A 56 2.58 8.04 -12.30
N PRO A 57 2.09 7.25 -11.33
CA PRO A 57 2.59 5.89 -11.11
C PRO A 57 2.29 4.97 -12.30
N ASP A 58 3.13 3.95 -12.46
CA ASP A 58 2.95 2.93 -13.51
C ASP A 58 1.65 2.14 -13.28
N TRP A 59 1.22 1.99 -12.03
CA TRP A 59 -0.03 1.34 -11.65
C TRP A 59 -0.58 1.86 -10.32
N GLU A 60 -1.92 1.92 -10.25
CA GLU A 60 -2.68 2.25 -9.04
C GLU A 60 -3.69 1.15 -8.72
N GLY A 61 -3.78 0.82 -7.42
CA GLY A 61 -4.73 -0.17 -6.92
C GLY A 61 -6.06 0.41 -6.50
N LEU A 62 -6.90 -0.47 -5.95
CA LEU A 62 -8.18 -0.08 -5.38
C LEU A 62 -7.98 0.67 -4.06
N ALA A 63 -8.79 1.72 -3.90
CA ALA A 63 -8.86 2.50 -2.68
C ALA A 63 -9.68 1.79 -1.60
N GLU A 64 -9.16 1.83 -0.39
CA GLU A 64 -9.78 1.33 0.83
C GLU A 64 -10.00 2.47 1.81
N PRO A 65 -11.14 2.51 2.51
CA PRO A 65 -11.41 3.57 3.47
C PRO A 65 -10.51 3.43 4.70
N THR A 66 -9.97 4.56 5.14
CA THR A 66 -9.12 4.64 6.35
C THR A 66 -9.91 4.67 7.64
N GLY A 67 -11.23 4.83 7.57
CA GLY A 67 -12.14 4.77 8.68
C GLY A 67 -13.45 4.08 8.33
N VAL A 68 -14.23 3.79 9.37
CA VAL A 68 -15.58 3.23 9.26
C VAL A 68 -16.49 4.06 10.15
N TRP A 69 -17.75 4.17 9.76
CA TRP A 69 -18.76 4.82 10.59
C TRP A 69 -19.07 3.94 11.81
N ASP A 70 -18.98 4.49 13.01
CA ASP A 70 -19.42 3.83 14.25
C ASP A 70 -20.73 4.43 14.75
N ASP A 71 -21.82 3.68 14.59
CA ASP A 71 -23.16 4.07 15.03
C ASP A 71 -23.24 4.29 16.56
N ALA A 72 -22.33 3.70 17.34
CA ALA A 72 -22.32 3.87 18.79
C ALA A 72 -21.78 5.25 19.21
N SER A 73 -20.79 5.78 18.47
CA SER A 73 -20.21 7.10 18.73
C SER A 73 -20.80 8.21 17.87
N ASP A 74 -21.61 7.88 16.85
CA ASP A 74 -22.12 8.82 15.83
C ASP A 74 -20.98 9.58 15.13
N ASP A 75 -19.87 8.86 14.87
CA ASP A 75 -18.64 9.44 14.34
C ASP A 75 -17.85 8.44 13.48
N MET A 76 -16.94 8.95 12.65
CA MET A 76 -16.00 8.15 11.86
C MET A 76 -14.83 7.68 12.74
N VAL A 77 -14.69 6.36 12.90
CA VAL A 77 -13.57 5.75 13.63
C VAL A 77 -12.50 5.23 12.68
N LYS A 78 -11.24 5.40 13.07
CA LYS A 78 -10.09 4.93 12.29
C LYS A 78 -10.07 3.40 12.18
N ARG A 79 -9.85 2.90 10.97
CA ARG A 79 -9.60 1.49 10.70
C ARG A 79 -8.12 1.17 10.93
N MET A 80 -7.88 0.08 11.67
CA MET A 80 -6.53 -0.46 11.90
C MET A 80 -6.31 -1.69 11.02
N GLY A 81 -5.05 -1.98 10.73
CA GLY A 81 -4.64 -3.15 9.95
C GLY A 81 -5.18 -3.14 8.52
N ILE A 82 -5.17 -1.97 7.87
CA ILE A 82 -5.62 -1.84 6.48
C ILE A 82 -4.73 -2.68 5.56
N GLU A 83 -5.35 -3.56 4.79
CA GLU A 83 -4.70 -4.42 3.81
C GLU A 83 -5.11 -4.00 2.41
N LEU A 84 -4.12 -3.69 1.59
CA LEU A 84 -4.22 -3.32 0.20
C LEU A 84 -3.82 -4.51 -0.67
N LEU A 85 -4.49 -4.67 -1.80
CA LEU A 85 -4.33 -5.81 -2.67
C LEU A 85 -3.72 -5.39 -4.00
N ILE A 86 -2.62 -6.06 -4.37
CA ILE A 86 -1.99 -5.91 -5.67
C ILE A 86 -2.18 -7.21 -6.44
N PRO A 87 -2.89 -7.21 -7.58
CA PRO A 87 -3.09 -8.41 -8.38
C PRO A 87 -1.75 -8.98 -8.83
N LYS A 88 -1.60 -10.31 -8.77
CA LYS A 88 -0.40 -10.98 -9.25
C LYS A 88 -0.11 -10.67 -10.73
N ALA A 89 -1.15 -10.55 -11.55
CA ALA A 89 -1.03 -10.20 -12.97
C ALA A 89 -0.36 -8.83 -13.20
N GLU A 90 -0.50 -7.90 -12.24
CA GLU A 90 0.18 -6.60 -12.31
C GLU A 90 1.66 -6.75 -11.96
N LEU A 91 1.98 -7.57 -10.95
CA LEU A 91 3.37 -7.87 -10.58
C LEU A 91 4.13 -8.61 -11.68
N GLU A 92 3.46 -9.46 -12.45
CA GLU A 92 4.04 -10.19 -13.59
C GLU A 92 4.63 -9.27 -14.65
N LYS A 93 4.10 -8.03 -14.80
CA LYS A 93 4.64 -7.03 -15.73
C LYS A 93 6.05 -6.55 -15.36
N TYR A 94 6.45 -6.74 -14.09
CA TYR A 94 7.72 -6.29 -13.55
C TYR A 94 8.69 -7.44 -13.27
N GLN A 95 8.47 -8.61 -13.88
CA GLN A 95 9.32 -9.79 -13.66
C GLN A 95 10.81 -9.49 -13.89
N ASN A 96 11.64 -9.97 -12.96
CA ASN A 96 13.09 -9.75 -12.87
C ASN A 96 13.52 -8.28 -12.78
N THR A 97 12.61 -7.39 -12.37
CA THR A 97 12.84 -5.95 -12.26
C THR A 97 12.62 -5.48 -10.82
N GLU A 98 13.30 -4.39 -10.44
CA GLU A 98 13.05 -3.68 -9.20
C GLU A 98 12.09 -2.52 -9.44
N ILE A 99 11.07 -2.41 -8.60
CA ILE A 99 10.05 -1.35 -8.64
C ILE A 99 9.80 -0.79 -7.25
N GLU A 100 9.34 0.45 -7.17
CA GLU A 100 8.92 1.03 -5.90
C GLU A 100 7.46 0.71 -5.62
N LEU A 101 7.20 0.23 -4.40
CA LEU A 101 5.86 0.05 -3.84
C LEU A 101 5.63 1.11 -2.76
N ARG A 102 4.53 1.85 -2.88
CA ARG A 102 4.07 2.82 -1.88
C ARG A 102 2.58 2.63 -1.62
N TYR A 103 2.09 3.24 -0.56
CA TYR A 103 0.67 3.56 -0.44
C TYR A 103 0.50 5.08 -0.49
N LYS A 104 -0.60 5.52 -1.08
CA LYS A 104 -0.95 6.92 -1.28
C LYS A 104 -2.35 7.16 -0.71
N PHE A 105 -2.54 8.34 -0.13
CA PHE A 105 -3.84 8.76 0.39
C PHE A 105 -4.56 9.63 -0.61
N ALA A 106 -5.88 9.58 -0.59
CA ALA A 106 -6.72 10.55 -1.27
C ALA A 106 -7.68 11.17 -0.25
N ASP A 107 -7.74 12.50 -0.27
CA ASP A 107 -8.77 13.27 0.40
C ASP A 107 -9.69 13.97 -0.62
N GLU A 108 -10.79 14.56 -0.12
CA GLU A 108 -11.70 15.34 -0.95
C GLU A 108 -11.12 16.69 -1.43
N SER A 109 -9.97 17.11 -0.89
CA SER A 109 -9.31 18.40 -1.16
C SER A 109 -8.07 18.29 -2.05
N SER A 110 -7.83 17.13 -2.67
CA SER A 110 -6.69 16.82 -3.55
C SER A 110 -5.32 16.80 -2.86
N LEU A 111 -5.26 16.62 -1.53
CA LEU A 111 -4.01 16.28 -0.84
C LEU A 111 -3.75 14.79 -1.00
N GLU A 112 -2.60 14.47 -1.58
CA GLU A 112 -2.23 13.08 -1.82
C GLU A 112 -0.85 12.72 -1.24
N PRO A 113 -0.70 12.71 0.10
CA PRO A 113 0.54 12.27 0.69
C PRO A 113 0.82 10.79 0.38
N CYS A 114 2.10 10.45 0.25
CA CYS A 114 2.56 9.10 0.00
C CYS A 114 3.50 8.59 1.10
N SER A 115 3.61 7.27 1.20
CA SER A 115 4.60 6.62 2.06
C SER A 115 6.01 6.71 1.52
N GLU A 116 6.97 6.47 2.40
CA GLU A 116 8.31 6.03 1.99
C GLU A 116 8.22 4.77 1.11
N PRO A 117 9.13 4.60 0.13
CA PRO A 117 9.09 3.48 -0.79
C PRO A 117 9.58 2.18 -0.14
N LEU A 118 8.93 1.07 -0.49
CA LEU A 118 9.53 -0.26 -0.40
C LEU A 118 10.07 -0.65 -1.77
N ARG A 119 11.37 -0.91 -1.89
CA ARG A 119 11.97 -1.42 -3.13
C ARG A 119 11.63 -2.90 -3.27
N LEU A 120 10.81 -3.22 -4.25
CA LEU A 120 10.31 -4.56 -4.51
C LEU A 120 11.04 -5.15 -5.71
N TYR A 121 11.82 -6.21 -5.50
CA TYR A 121 12.34 -7.02 -6.59
C TYR A 121 11.39 -8.18 -6.88
N VAL A 122 10.84 -8.23 -8.09
CA VAL A 122 9.92 -9.28 -8.51
C VAL A 122 10.70 -10.41 -9.16
N GLU A 123 10.94 -11.48 -8.43
CA GLU A 123 11.57 -12.69 -8.94
C GLU A 123 10.54 -13.60 -9.63
N ALA A 124 10.95 -14.15 -10.76
CA ALA A 124 10.17 -15.04 -11.61
C ALA A 124 9.63 -16.29 -10.90
#